data_AF-A0A2V7E2Z8-F1
#
_entry.id   AF-A0A2V7E2Z8-F1
#
_cell.length_a   1.000
_cell.length_b   1.000
_cell.length_c   1.000
_cell.angle_alpha   90.00
_cell.angle_beta   90.00
_cell.angle_gamma   90.00
#
_symmetry.space_group_name_H-M   'P 1'
#
loop_
_entity.id
_entity.type
_entity.pdbx_description
1 polymer ?
#
loop_
_entity_poly.entity_id
_entity_poly.type
_entity_poly.pdbx_seq_one_letter_code
_entity_poly.pdbx_strand_id
1 'polypeptide(L)' 'MTRDELKQRVNAAIEANAERIVALGERIRRQPELGFKEVKTAALVADVFREIGLAPKTGLALTGVRADVA' A
#
# COMPACT_ATOMS: atom_id res chain seq x y z
N MET A 1 -13.04 2.15 24.32
CA MET A 1 -13.41 2.41 22.92
C MET A 1 -14.35 1.32 22.47
N THR A 2 -15.52 1.67 21.98
CA THR A 2 -16.49 0.72 21.42
C THR A 2 -16.08 0.30 20.01
N ARG A 3 -16.69 -0.77 19.49
CA ARG A 3 -16.51 -1.19 18.10
C ARG A 3 -16.82 -0.06 17.11
N ASP A 4 -17.87 0.70 17.39
CA ASP A 4 -18.37 1.70 16.45
C ASP A 4 -17.48 2.97 16.50
N GLU A 5 -16.96 3.34 17.67
CA GLU A 5 -15.92 4.37 17.81
C GLU A 5 -14.63 3.99 17.06
N LEU A 6 -14.21 2.71 17.12
CA LEU A 6 -13.05 2.24 16.37
C LEU A 6 -13.26 2.37 14.86
N LYS A 7 -14.43 1.94 14.36
CA LYS A 7 -14.78 2.07 12.94
C LYS A 7 -14.78 3.52 12.48
N GLN A 8 -15.31 4.44 13.29
CA GLN A 8 -15.29 5.87 12.98
C GLN A 8 -13.86 6.40 12.85
N ARG A 9 -12.95 6.01 13.75
CA ARG A 9 -11.53 6.39 13.68
C ARG A 9 -10.84 5.83 12.44
N VAL A 10 -11.11 4.57 12.07
CA VAL A 10 -10.58 3.96 10.85
C VAL A 10 -11.08 4.71 9.61
N ASN A 11 -12.39 5.00 9.52
CA ASN A 11 -12.96 5.75 8.40
C ASN A 11 -12.34 7.14 8.28
N ALA A 12 -12.17 7.85 9.40
CA ALA A 12 -11.52 9.16 9.41
C ALA A 12 -10.07 9.10 8.92
N ALA A 13 -9.32 8.05 9.30
CA ALA A 13 -7.95 7.86 8.81
C ALA A 13 -7.90 7.54 7.31
N ILE A 14 -8.85 6.76 6.79
CA ILE A 14 -8.97 6.48 5.36
C ILE A 14 -9.28 7.77 4.60
N GLU A 15 -10.27 8.54 5.05
CA GLU A 15 -10.69 9.78 4.40
C GLU A 15 -9.55 10.80 4.35
N ALA A 16 -8.82 10.97 5.46
CA ALA A 16 -7.65 11.85 5.54
C ALA A 16 -6.51 11.45 4.58
N ASN A 17 -6.49 10.21 4.07
CA ASN A 17 -5.50 9.70 3.14
C ASN A 17 -6.08 9.34 1.75
N ALA A 18 -7.35 9.67 1.48
CA ALA A 18 -8.07 9.22 0.30
C ALA A 18 -7.37 9.62 -1.00
N GLU A 19 -6.94 10.88 -1.12
CA GLU A 19 -6.23 11.39 -2.31
C GLU A 19 -4.93 10.62 -2.56
N ARG A 20 -4.16 10.32 -1.50
CA ARG A 20 -2.91 9.57 -1.61
C ARG A 20 -3.14 8.13 -2.06
N ILE A 21 -4.17 7.47 -1.51
CA ILE A 21 -4.56 6.10 -1.88
C ILE A 21 -4.98 6.04 -3.35
N VAL A 22 -5.83 6.97 -3.79
CA VAL A 22 -6.29 7.07 -5.18
C VAL A 22 -5.12 7.37 -6.13
N ALA A 23 -4.25 8.31 -5.77
CA ALA A 23 -3.08 8.66 -6.56
C ALA A 23 -2.11 7.49 -6.74
N LEU A 24 -1.91 6.67 -5.70
CA LEU A 24 -1.12 5.44 -5.78
C LEU A 24 -1.73 4.46 -6.79
N GLY A 25 -3.04 4.20 -6.70
CA GLY A 25 -3.74 3.34 -7.64
C GLY A 25 -3.67 3.86 -9.08
N GLU A 26 -3.87 5.16 -9.28
CA GLU A 26 -3.76 5.80 -10.60
C GLU A 26 -2.34 5.73 -11.18
N ARG A 27 -1.30 5.87 -10.35
CA ARG A 27 0.09 5.72 -10.79
C ARG A 27 0.37 4.32 -11.31
N ILE A 28 -0.07 3.29 -10.59
CA ILE A 28 0.06 1.88 -11.01
C ILE A 28 -0.73 1.66 -12.32
N ARG A 29 -1.99 2.13 -12.38
CA ARG A 29 -2.85 1.97 -13.57
C ARG A 29 -2.27 2.62 -14.82
N ARG A 30 -1.59 3.75 -14.69
CA ARG A 30 -0.96 4.49 -15.81
C ARG A 30 0.37 3.90 -16.26
N GLN A 31 0.98 3.03 -15.45
CA GLN A 31 2.25 2.39 -15.72
C GLN A 31 2.12 0.87 -15.56
N PRO A 32 1.23 0.21 -16.33
CA PRO A 32 0.99 -1.22 -16.15
C PRO A 32 2.24 -2.03 -16.52
N GLU A 33 2.48 -3.08 -15.77
CA GLU A 33 3.51 -4.08 -16.04
C GLU A 33 2.86 -5.43 -16.33
N LEU A 34 3.58 -6.30 -17.04
CA LEU A 34 3.11 -7.66 -17.32
C LEU A 34 3.16 -8.52 -16.06
N GLY A 35 2.32 -9.55 -16.05
CA GLY A 35 2.37 -10.62 -15.05
C GLY A 35 3.79 -11.12 -14.80
N PHE A 36 4.20 -11.20 -13.54
CA PHE A 36 5.53 -11.61 -13.07
C PHE A 36 6.69 -10.67 -13.47
N LYS A 37 6.39 -9.48 -13.99
CA LYS A 37 7.37 -8.46 -14.40
C LYS A 37 7.07 -7.09 -13.78
N GLU A 38 6.30 -7.06 -12.69
CA GLU A 38 5.87 -5.86 -11.97
C GLU A 38 6.97 -5.26 -11.09
N VAL A 39 8.19 -5.14 -11.63
CA VAL A 39 9.39 -4.72 -10.88
C VAL A 39 9.24 -3.30 -10.34
N LYS A 40 8.71 -2.38 -11.15
CA LYS A 40 8.52 -0.98 -10.75
C LYS A 40 7.37 -0.84 -9.76
N THR A 41 6.30 -1.59 -9.97
CA THR A 41 5.13 -1.62 -9.07
C THR A 41 5.52 -2.19 -7.71
N ALA A 42 6.31 -3.27 -7.67
CA ALA A 42 6.83 -3.85 -6.44
C ALA A 42 7.70 -2.86 -5.66
N ALA A 43 8.61 -2.16 -6.34
CA ALA A 43 9.43 -1.11 -5.72
C ALA A 43 8.56 0.01 -5.14
N LEU A 44 7.58 0.49 -5.91
CA LEU A 44 6.63 1.52 -5.48
C LEU A 44 5.85 1.11 -4.22
N VAL A 45 5.30 -0.10 -4.18
CA VAL A 45 4.57 -0.60 -3.01
C VAL A 45 5.49 -0.75 -1.79
N ALA A 46 6.74 -1.19 -1.99
CA ALA A 46 7.71 -1.27 -0.91
C ALA A 46 8.04 0.12 -0.34
N ASP A 47 8.17 1.15 -1.19
CA ASP A 47 8.39 2.52 -0.75
C ASP A 47 7.20 3.06 0.04
N VAL A 48 5.96 2.81 -0.41
CA VAL A 48 4.75 3.19 0.33
C VAL A 48 4.72 2.55 1.73
N PHE A 49 5.13 1.28 1.87
CA PHE A 49 5.25 0.65 3.18
C PHE A 49 6.30 1.32 4.06
N ARG A 50 7.47 1.68 3.51
CA ARG A 50 8.51 2.42 4.26
C ARG A 50 8.01 3.79 4.73
N GLU A 51 7.30 4.51 3.87
CA GLU A 51 6.75 5.84 4.19
C GLU A 51 5.77 5.82 5.37
N ILE A 52 5.04 4.72 5.57
CA ILE A 52 4.13 4.55 6.71
C ILE A 52 4.79 3.86 7.91
N GLY A 53 6.12 3.71 7.90
CA GLY A 53 6.90 3.17 9.01
C GLY A 53 6.95 1.65 9.08
N LEU A 54 6.55 0.94 8.03
CA LEU A 54 6.65 -0.52 7.97
C LEU A 54 7.96 -0.98 7.33
N ALA A 55 8.36 -2.21 7.65
CA ALA A 55 9.55 -2.86 7.08
C ALA A 55 9.13 -3.88 5.99
N PRO A 56 9.17 -3.52 4.69
CA PRO A 56 8.75 -4.43 3.63
C PRO A 56 9.75 -5.56 3.37
N LYS A 57 9.23 -6.77 3.21
CA LYS A 57 9.91 -7.91 2.57
C LYS A 57 9.54 -7.96 1.09
N THR A 58 10.54 -7.85 0.22
CA THR A 58 10.39 -7.84 -1.25
C THR A 58 10.88 -9.15 -1.86
N GLY A 59 10.59 -9.38 -3.15
CA GLY A 59 11.10 -10.53 -3.90
C GLY A 59 10.34 -11.84 -3.64
N LEU A 60 9.15 -11.77 -3.06
CA LEU A 60 8.31 -12.94 -2.81
C LEU A 60 7.75 -13.45 -4.14
N ALA A 61 8.09 -14.66 -4.56
CA ALA A 61 7.68 -15.20 -5.86
C ALA A 61 7.92 -14.19 -7.02
N LEU A 62 9.16 -13.70 -7.11
CA LEU A 62 9.66 -12.69 -8.06
C LEU A 62 9.34 -11.24 -7.64
N THR A 63 8.08 -10.80 -7.71
CA THR A 63 7.70 -9.38 -7.57
C THR A 63 6.81 -9.10 -6.35
N GLY A 64 6.49 -10.11 -5.54
CA GLY A 64 5.66 -9.95 -4.37
C GLY A 64 6.31 -9.13 -3.25
N VAL A 65 5.49 -8.35 -2.56
CA VAL A 65 5.86 -7.47 -1.45
C VAL A 65 4.90 -7.70 -0.29
N ARG A 66 5.42 -7.79 0.94
CA ARG A 66 4.64 -7.91 2.17
C ARG A 66 5.29 -7.07 3.27
N ALA A 67 4.51 -6.50 4.16
CA ALA A 67 5.00 -5.97 5.43
C ALA A 67 4.12 -6.50 6.56
N ASP A 68 4.73 -6.72 7.72
CA ASP A 68 4.03 -7.15 8.92
C ASP A 68 3.83 -5.92 9.82
N VAL A 69 2.64 -5.79 10.44
CA VAL A 69 2.31 -4.69 11.37
C VAL A 69 2.48 -5.22 12.79
N ALA A 70 3.23 -4.51 13.62
CA ALA A 70 3.52 -4.90 15.01
C ALA A 70 2.31 -4.70 15.94
#